data_AF-A0A914TZN7-F1
#
_entry.id   AF-A0A914TZN7-F1
#
_cell.length_a   1.000
_cell.length_b   1.000
_cell.length_c   1.000
_cell.angle_alpha   90.00
_cell.angle_beta   90.00
_cell.angle_gamma   90.00
#
_symmetry.space_group_name_H-M   'P 1'
#
loop_
_entity.id
_entity.type
_entity.pdbx_description
1 polymer ?
#
loop_
_entity_poly.entity_id
_entity_poly.type
_entity_poly.pdbx_seq_one_letter_code
_entity_poly.pdbx_strand_id
1 'polypeptide(L)'
;MPGGFTSSEMYAKIKSDISGPNKVNISAQPATWPPNSFPLHTYYISRFQVWEGGNERGDQNACAGTWTSGSCVYGVGDLPRLLIRPELIAHKLYLERHPAAFFCLYEKIRERALDYANQKRFNASNYEQLPQVQLSKGKSIDYVKFYF
;
A
#
# COMPACT_ATOMS: atom_id res chain seq x y z
N MET A 1 -10.16 -28.46 0.00
CA MET A 1 -10.36 -27.92 -1.36
C MET A 1 -9.03 -28.01 -2.10
N PRO A 2 -8.94 -28.74 -3.21
CA PRO A 2 -7.70 -28.88 -3.98
C PRO A 2 -7.56 -27.65 -4.89
N GLY A 3 -6.52 -26.84 -4.68
CA GLY A 3 -6.34 -25.60 -5.44
C GLY A 3 -5.09 -24.81 -5.04
N GLY A 4 -4.02 -25.50 -4.62
CA GLY A 4 -2.74 -24.87 -4.34
C GLY A 4 -1.85 -24.97 -5.58
N PHE A 5 -1.74 -23.90 -6.36
CA PHE A 5 -0.72 -23.80 -7.39
C PHE A 5 0.65 -23.74 -6.70
N THR A 6 1.62 -24.49 -7.19
CA THR A 6 3.01 -24.44 -6.69
C THR A 6 3.70 -23.16 -7.18
N SER A 7 4.65 -22.64 -6.40
CA SER A 7 5.39 -21.41 -6.74
C SER A 7 6.12 -21.51 -8.09
N SER A 8 6.54 -22.71 -8.48
CA SER A 8 7.14 -23.02 -9.77
C SER A 8 6.16 -22.89 -10.94
N GLU A 9 4.92 -23.37 -10.77
CA GLU A 9 3.87 -23.27 -11.80
C GLU A 9 3.47 -21.81 -12.03
N MET A 10 3.40 -21.04 -10.94
CA MET A 10 3.11 -19.63 -11.01
C MET A 10 4.22 -18.83 -11.71
N TYR A 11 5.47 -19.12 -11.37
CA TYR A 11 6.63 -18.46 -11.99
C TYR A 11 6.72 -18.76 -13.49
N ALA A 12 6.41 -20.00 -13.90
CA ALA A 12 6.36 -20.39 -15.30
C ALA A 12 5.29 -19.61 -16.08
N LYS A 13 4.11 -19.41 -15.49
CA LYS A 13 3.02 -18.62 -16.10
C LYS A 13 3.36 -17.13 -16.21
N ILE A 14 3.99 -16.56 -15.19
CA ILE A 14 4.47 -15.17 -15.24
C ILE A 14 5.52 -15.00 -16.37
N LYS A 15 6.43 -15.96 -16.54
CA LYS A 15 7.40 -15.92 -17.64
C LYS A 15 6.75 -16.04 -19.02
N SER A 16 5.75 -16.90 -19.18
CA SER A 16 5.04 -17.01 -20.46
C SER A 16 4.33 -15.71 -20.81
N ASP A 17 3.70 -15.07 -19.84
CA ASP A 17 2.93 -13.84 -20.05
C ASP A 17 3.84 -12.62 -20.33
N ILE A 18 5.06 -12.60 -19.77
CA ILE A 18 6.09 -11.58 -20.06
C ILE A 18 6.73 -11.77 -21.45
N SER A 19 6.76 -13.00 -21.98
CA SER A 19 7.37 -13.30 -23.29
C SER A 19 6.48 -12.98 -24.50
N GLY A 20 5.23 -12.55 -24.28
CA GLY A 20 4.33 -12.12 -25.35
C GLY A 20 4.73 -10.77 -25.98
N PRO A 21 4.30 -10.47 -27.22
CA PRO A 21 4.79 -9.32 -28.00
C PRO A 21 4.35 -7.94 -27.49
N ASN A 22 3.74 -7.83 -26.31
CA ASN A 22 3.36 -6.55 -25.73
C ASN A 22 4.53 -5.92 -24.98
N LYS A 23 5.37 -5.19 -25.73
CA LYS A 23 6.29 -4.21 -25.15
C LYS A 23 5.45 -3.14 -24.42
N VAL A 24 5.34 -3.24 -23.11
CA VAL A 24 4.84 -2.14 -22.28
C VAL A 24 5.83 -0.99 -22.43
N ASN A 25 5.43 0.09 -23.12
CA ASN A 25 6.16 1.36 -23.10
C ASN A 25 6.01 1.94 -21.68
N ILE A 26 6.93 1.60 -20.78
CA ILE A 26 7.01 2.17 -19.43
C ILE A 26 7.62 3.57 -19.56
N SER A 27 6.82 4.53 -20.02
CA SER A 27 7.13 5.97 -19.96
C SER A 27 6.25 6.71 -18.94
N ALA A 28 5.59 5.98 -18.03
CA ALA A 28 4.95 6.58 -16.87
C ALA A 28 6.03 6.97 -15.84
N GLN A 29 6.29 8.27 -15.74
CA GLN A 29 7.11 8.84 -14.66
C GLN A 29 6.54 8.34 -13.31
N PRO A 30 7.36 7.75 -12.41
CA PRO A 30 6.88 7.36 -11.10
C PRO A 30 6.42 8.61 -10.35
N ALA A 31 5.18 8.62 -9.87
CA ALA A 31 4.67 9.71 -9.04
C ALA A 31 5.59 9.90 -7.82
N THR A 32 6.39 10.97 -7.81
CA THR A 32 7.30 11.33 -6.72
C THR A 32 6.50 12.07 -5.66
N TRP A 33 5.99 11.33 -4.67
CA TRP A 33 5.37 11.95 -3.49
C TRP A 33 6.46 12.43 -2.53
N PRO A 34 6.46 13.71 -2.08
CA PRO A 34 7.46 14.20 -1.15
C PRO A 34 7.37 13.47 0.20
N PRO A 35 8.48 13.38 0.97
CA PRO A 35 8.44 12.92 2.36
C PRO A 35 7.43 13.75 3.16
N ASN A 36 6.58 13.12 3.98
CA ASN A 36 5.47 13.73 4.73
C ASN A 36 4.23 14.15 3.92
N SER A 37 4.06 13.62 2.71
CA SER A 37 2.83 13.79 1.90
C SER A 37 1.57 13.19 2.54
N PHE A 38 1.71 12.39 3.61
CA PHE A 38 0.61 11.73 4.31
C PHE A 38 0.66 12.01 5.81
N PRO A 39 0.38 13.26 6.23
CA PRO A 39 0.19 13.56 7.65
C PRO A 39 -0.90 12.63 8.21
N LEU A 40 -0.59 11.96 9.31
CA LEU A 40 -1.50 11.06 10.03
C LEU A 40 -2.61 11.88 10.69
N HIS A 41 -3.57 12.32 9.87
CA HIS A 41 -4.73 13.09 10.31
C HIS A 41 -5.85 12.22 10.87
N THR A 42 -5.75 10.90 10.82
CA THR A 42 -6.84 10.01 11.23
C THR A 42 -6.34 8.96 12.21
N TYR A 43 -7.11 8.76 13.28
CA TYR A 43 -6.96 7.71 14.29
C TYR A 43 -6.90 6.27 13.73
N TYR A 44 -7.18 6.10 12.43
CA TYR A 44 -7.33 4.81 11.77
C TYR A 44 -6.18 4.54 10.79
N ILE A 45 -5.11 3.91 11.30
CA ILE A 45 -3.95 3.46 10.49
C ILE A 45 -4.08 2.01 10.01
N SER A 46 -5.16 1.33 10.36
CA SER A 46 -5.28 -0.10 10.09
C SER A 46 -5.43 -0.40 8.60
N ARG A 47 -6.06 0.49 7.82
CA ARG A 47 -6.37 0.24 6.41
C ARG A 47 -6.31 1.50 5.55
N PHE A 48 -5.54 1.46 4.47
CA PHE A 48 -5.62 2.42 3.38
C PHE A 48 -6.59 1.92 2.31
N GLN A 49 -7.48 2.80 1.86
CA GLN A 49 -8.46 2.51 0.84
C GLN A 49 -8.77 3.76 0.02
N VAL A 50 -8.91 3.59 -1.30
CA VAL A 50 -9.30 4.66 -2.22
C VAL A 50 -10.72 4.38 -2.72
N TRP A 51 -11.58 5.39 -2.62
CA TRP A 51 -12.98 5.36 -3.04
C TRP A 51 -13.16 6.11 -4.35
N GLU A 52 -14.12 5.68 -5.16
CA GLU A 52 -14.40 6.25 -6.50
C GLU A 52 -14.83 7.72 -6.43
N GLY A 53 -15.55 8.11 -5.37
CA GLY A 53 -15.91 9.51 -5.09
C GLY A 53 -14.79 10.36 -4.48
N GLY A 54 -13.56 9.85 -4.46
CA GLY A 54 -12.44 10.47 -3.75
C GLY A 54 -12.62 10.41 -2.23
N ASN A 55 -11.67 11.01 -1.52
CA ASN A 55 -11.75 11.29 -0.09
C ASN A 55 -11.39 12.77 0.12
N GLU A 56 -11.57 13.27 1.35
CA GLU A 56 -11.16 14.62 1.76
C GLU A 56 -9.68 14.95 1.50
N ARG A 57 -8.85 13.92 1.23
CA ARG A 57 -7.41 14.05 0.92
C ARG A 57 -7.14 14.28 -0.57
N GLY A 58 -8.17 14.38 -1.40
CA GLY A 58 -8.01 14.67 -2.83
C GLY A 58 -7.52 13.49 -3.66
N ASP A 59 -7.68 12.24 -3.21
CA ASP A 59 -7.30 11.01 -3.96
C ASP A 59 -8.20 10.73 -5.20
N GLN A 60 -8.92 11.74 -5.71
CA GLN A 60 -10.12 11.62 -6.56
C GLN A 60 -9.86 11.04 -7.97
N ASN A 61 -8.61 10.79 -8.35
CA ASN A 61 -8.24 10.12 -9.62
C ASN A 61 -7.04 9.20 -9.45
N ALA A 62 -6.80 8.75 -8.22
CA ALA A 62 -5.53 8.12 -7.86
C ALA A 62 -5.57 6.59 -7.97
N CYS A 63 -6.48 5.99 -8.75
CA CYS A 63 -6.53 4.54 -8.95
C CYS A 63 -5.86 4.18 -10.28
N ALA A 64 -4.68 3.56 -10.23
CA ALA A 64 -4.01 3.07 -11.44
C ALA A 64 -4.47 1.66 -11.85
N GLY A 65 -5.25 0.99 -11.00
CA GLY A 65 -5.88 -0.30 -11.30
C GLY A 65 -7.30 -0.17 -11.83
N THR A 66 -8.26 -0.83 -11.17
CA THR A 66 -9.67 -0.85 -11.61
C THR A 66 -10.63 -0.63 -10.46
N TRP A 67 -11.71 0.10 -10.68
CA TRP A 67 -12.79 0.25 -9.71
C TRP A 67 -13.62 -1.02 -9.55
N THR A 68 -14.00 -1.35 -8.32
CA THR A 68 -14.89 -2.48 -8.02
C THR A 68 -15.63 -2.19 -6.73
N SER A 69 -16.96 -2.32 -6.72
CA SER A 69 -17.76 -2.09 -5.51
C SER A 69 -17.43 -0.74 -4.84
N GLY A 70 -17.31 0.33 -5.65
CA GLY A 70 -17.01 1.69 -5.19
C GLY A 70 -15.57 1.96 -4.71
N SER A 71 -14.67 0.98 -4.73
CA SER A 71 -13.27 1.15 -4.26
C SER A 71 -12.23 0.62 -5.25
N CYS A 72 -11.02 1.17 -5.18
CA CYS A 72 -9.92 0.83 -6.09
C CYS A 72 -9.38 -0.56 -5.79
N VAL A 73 -9.34 -1.43 -6.81
CA VAL A 73 -8.46 -2.59 -6.85
C VAL A 73 -7.12 -2.11 -7.39
N TYR A 74 -6.09 -2.11 -6.55
CA TYR A 74 -4.79 -1.53 -6.87
C TYR A 74 -4.08 -2.26 -8.01
N GLY A 75 -3.51 -1.48 -8.93
CA GLY A 75 -2.62 -1.94 -9.99
C GLY A 75 -1.15 -1.67 -9.67
N VAL A 76 -0.26 -2.01 -10.61
CA VAL A 76 1.20 -1.80 -10.44
C VAL A 76 1.53 -0.30 -10.28
N GLY A 77 0.79 0.58 -10.96
CA GLY A 77 0.97 2.03 -10.84
C GLY A 77 0.64 2.60 -9.46
N ASP A 78 -0.10 1.87 -8.62
CA ASP A 78 -0.45 2.30 -7.26
C ASP A 78 0.67 1.99 -6.25
N LEU A 79 1.60 1.08 -6.58
CA LEU A 79 2.61 0.57 -5.64
C LEU A 79 3.53 1.65 -5.05
N PRO A 80 4.06 2.63 -5.82
CA PRO A 80 4.91 3.67 -5.24
C PRO A 80 4.20 4.43 -4.12
N ARG A 81 2.89 4.66 -4.24
CA ARG A 81 2.08 5.26 -3.19
C ARG A 81 1.89 4.29 -2.04
N LEU A 82 1.48 3.05 -2.28
CA LEU A 82 1.26 2.05 -1.21
C LEU A 82 2.52 1.81 -0.36
N LEU A 83 3.71 1.88 -0.95
CA LEU A 83 4.96 1.59 -0.27
C LEU A 83 5.42 2.66 0.72
N ILE A 84 4.93 3.89 0.60
CA ILE A 84 5.28 5.04 1.45
C ILE A 84 4.18 5.41 2.44
N ARG A 85 3.02 4.76 2.34
CA ARG A 85 1.88 5.01 3.22
C ARG A 85 2.13 4.45 4.62
N PRO A 86 1.68 5.15 5.68
CA PRO A 86 1.82 4.70 7.06
C PRO A 86 0.78 3.64 7.47
N GLU A 87 -0.22 3.36 6.64
CA GLU A 87 -1.23 2.34 6.96
C GLU A 87 -0.69 0.91 6.88
N LEU A 88 -1.21 0.04 7.75
CA LEU A 88 -0.74 -1.35 7.90
C LEU A 88 -1.23 -2.29 6.80
N ILE A 89 -2.43 -2.04 6.27
CA ILE A 89 -3.09 -2.91 5.29
C ILE A 89 -3.57 -2.05 4.12
N ALA A 90 -3.31 -2.50 2.89
CA ALA A 90 -3.89 -1.91 1.68
C ALA A 90 -5.16 -2.66 1.29
N HIS A 91 -6.27 -1.95 1.12
CA HIS A 91 -7.52 -2.48 0.58
C HIS A 91 -7.88 -1.79 -0.74
N LYS A 92 -7.88 -2.47 -1.89
CA LYS A 92 -7.85 -3.95 -2.09
C LYS A 92 -6.95 -4.39 -3.24
N LEU A 93 -6.50 -5.64 -3.15
CA LEU A 93 -5.67 -6.33 -4.14
C LEU A 93 -6.38 -7.62 -4.54
N TYR A 94 -6.66 -7.80 -5.83
CA TYR A 94 -7.27 -9.02 -6.36
C TYR A 94 -6.32 -9.69 -7.36
N LEU A 95 -6.01 -10.96 -7.12
CA LEU A 95 -5.13 -11.77 -7.98
C LEU A 95 -5.72 -11.98 -9.38
N GLU A 96 -7.05 -11.99 -9.51
CA GLU A 96 -7.73 -12.15 -10.79
C GLU A 96 -7.66 -10.91 -11.68
N ARG A 97 -7.39 -9.73 -11.11
CA ARG A 97 -7.33 -8.47 -11.88
C ARG A 97 -5.92 -7.97 -12.09
N HIS A 98 -5.19 -7.78 -10.98
CA HIS A 98 -3.85 -7.17 -10.98
C HIS A 98 -2.87 -8.04 -10.18
N PRO A 99 -2.58 -9.29 -10.63
CA PRO A 99 -1.70 -10.19 -9.89
C PRO A 99 -0.31 -9.58 -9.71
N ALA A 100 0.23 -8.91 -10.74
CA ALA A 100 1.53 -8.25 -10.68
C ALA A 100 1.64 -7.24 -9.52
N ALA A 101 0.55 -6.50 -9.22
CA ALA A 101 0.55 -5.55 -8.11
C ALA A 101 0.76 -6.27 -6.76
N PHE A 102 0.08 -7.41 -6.56
CA PHE A 102 0.25 -8.22 -5.35
C PHE A 102 1.67 -8.77 -5.21
N PHE A 103 2.24 -9.36 -6.27
CA PHE A 103 3.58 -9.96 -6.19
C PHE A 103 4.68 -8.93 -6.00
N CYS A 104 4.64 -7.82 -6.73
CA CYS A 104 5.63 -6.75 -6.56
C CYS A 104 5.54 -6.13 -5.16
N LEU A 105 4.33 -5.93 -4.62
CA LEU A 105 4.17 -5.46 -3.25
C LEU A 105 4.72 -6.47 -2.24
N TYR A 106 4.40 -7.76 -2.42
CA TYR A 106 4.88 -8.85 -1.57
C TYR A 106 6.40 -8.96 -1.58
N GLU A 107 7.03 -8.89 -2.75
CA GLU A 107 8.48 -8.89 -2.91
C GLU A 107 9.11 -7.73 -2.13
N LYS A 108 8.61 -6.51 -2.30
CA LYS A 108 9.11 -5.34 -1.56
C LYS A 108 8.91 -5.42 -0.05
N ILE A 109 7.80 -5.98 0.42
CA ILE A 109 7.58 -6.22 1.84
C ILE A 109 8.55 -7.29 2.36
N ARG A 110 8.77 -8.36 1.59
CA ARG A 110 9.70 -9.44 1.95
C ARG A 110 11.15 -8.96 1.98
N GLU A 111 11.57 -8.15 1.01
CA GLU A 111 12.88 -7.46 1.03
C GLU A 111 13.05 -6.65 2.32
N ARG A 112 12.06 -5.80 2.67
CA ARG A 112 12.08 -5.02 3.93
C ARG A 112 12.14 -5.90 5.18
N ALA A 113 11.43 -7.03 5.18
CA ALA A 113 11.40 -7.95 6.30
C ALA A 113 12.72 -8.71 6.47
N LEU A 114 13.43 -9.02 5.39
CA LEU A 114 14.70 -9.75 5.43
C LEU A 114 15.92 -8.84 5.58
N ASP A 115 15.79 -7.55 5.30
CA ASP A 115 16.86 -6.56 5.46
C ASP A 115 17.11 -6.24 6.95
N TYR A 116 17.79 -7.16 7.63
CA TYR A 116 18.18 -7.09 9.04
C TYR A 116 19.02 -5.85 9.37
N ALA A 117 19.76 -5.30 8.40
CA ALA A 117 20.53 -4.07 8.56
C ALA A 117 19.63 -2.83 8.63
N ASN A 118 18.54 -2.78 7.86
CA ASN A 118 17.54 -1.71 7.91
C ASN A 118 16.40 -1.98 8.91
N GLN A 119 16.24 -3.18 9.49
CA GLN A 119 15.29 -3.42 10.60
C GLN A 119 15.57 -2.52 11.81
N LYS A 120 16.82 -2.09 12.02
CA LYS A 120 17.18 -1.08 13.02
C LYS A 120 16.73 0.35 12.68
N ARG A 121 16.17 0.59 11.49
CA ARG A 121 15.71 1.89 10.99
C ARG A 121 14.19 2.00 10.89
N PHE A 122 13.42 1.10 11.52
CA PHE A 122 11.98 1.32 11.66
C PHE A 122 11.75 2.61 12.46
N ASN A 123 11.29 3.65 11.77
CA ASN A 123 10.97 4.92 12.40
C ASN A 123 9.53 4.89 12.90
N ALA A 124 9.38 4.67 14.20
CA ALA A 124 8.07 4.65 14.87
C ALA A 124 7.49 6.05 15.13
N SER A 125 8.23 7.14 14.91
CA SER A 125 7.82 8.49 15.33
C SER A 125 6.47 8.95 14.77
N ASN A 126 6.09 8.48 13.59
CA ASN A 126 4.77 8.75 13.01
C ASN A 126 3.66 8.05 13.84
N TYR A 127 3.89 6.83 14.29
CA TYR A 127 2.93 6.06 15.11
C TYR A 127 2.85 6.57 16.55
N GLU A 128 3.91 7.20 17.07
CA GLU A 128 3.90 7.81 18.41
C GLU A 128 2.94 8.99 18.53
N GLN A 129 2.55 9.57 17.39
CA GLN A 129 1.60 10.68 17.34
C GLN A 129 0.14 10.21 17.45
N LEU A 130 -0.12 8.90 17.39
CA LEU A 130 -1.48 8.37 17.49
C LEU A 130 -2.09 8.68 18.87
N PRO A 131 -3.35 9.15 18.93
CA PRO A 131 -4.00 9.50 20.19
C PRO A 131 -3.97 8.39 21.23
N GLN A 132 -4.23 7.15 20.81
CA GLN A 132 -4.23 5.97 21.68
C GLN A 132 -2.83 5.72 22.29
N VAL A 133 -1.77 5.89 21.50
CA VAL A 133 -0.39 5.71 21.96
C VAL A 133 0.03 6.83 22.90
N GLN A 134 -0.42 8.06 22.65
CA GLN A 134 -0.17 9.21 23.52
C GLN A 134 -0.83 9.07 24.89
N LEU A 135 -2.11 8.64 24.90
CA LEU A 135 -2.84 8.35 26.13
C LEU A 135 -2.18 7.22 26.91
N SER A 136 -1.76 6.13 26.24
CA SER A 136 -1.06 5.02 26.92
C SER A 136 0.30 5.43 27.51
N LYS A 137 0.94 6.46 26.95
CA LYS A 137 2.17 7.07 27.50
C LYS A 137 1.89 8.06 28.66
N GLY A 138 0.64 8.23 29.07
CA GLY A 138 0.25 9.07 30.21
C GLY A 138 0.03 10.55 29.88
N LYS A 139 -0.08 10.93 28.60
CA LYS A 139 -0.51 12.30 28.26
C LYS A 139 -1.97 12.52 28.68
N SER A 140 -2.28 13.65 29.31
CA SER A 140 -3.68 14.02 29.59
C SER A 140 -4.46 14.21 28.29
N ILE A 141 -5.74 13.82 28.33
CA ILE A 141 -6.67 13.92 27.22
C ILE A 141 -6.77 15.34 26.64
N ASP A 142 -6.61 16.36 27.49
CA ASP A 142 -6.69 17.78 27.12
C ASP A 142 -5.60 18.20 26.12
N TYR A 143 -4.49 17.47 26.08
CA TYR A 143 -3.33 17.75 25.22
C TYR A 143 -3.24 16.81 24.01
N VAL A 144 -4.19 15.89 23.86
CA VAL A 144 -4.24 14.94 22.73
C VAL A 144 -5.19 15.47 21.67
N LYS A 145 -4.70 15.63 20.44
CA LYS A 145 -5.52 16.04 19.30
C LYS A 145 -6.28 14.84 18.75
N PHE A 146 -7.60 14.89 18.85
CA PHE A 146 -8.50 13.97 18.15
C PHE A 146 -8.98 14.66 16.87
N TYR A 147 -8.82 13.96 15.75
CA TYR A 147 -9.35 14.40 14.46
C TYR A 147 -10.57 13.53 14.17
N PHE A 148 -11.75 14.16 14.17
CA PHE A 148 -13.05 13.54 13.91
C PHE A 148 -13.51 13.90 12.49
#